data_AF-X6LUK5-F1
#
_entry.id   AF-X6LUK5-F1
#
_cell.length_a   1.000
_cell.length_b   1.000
_cell.length_c   1.000
_cell.angle_alpha   90.00
_cell.angle_beta   90.00
_cell.angle_gamma   90.00
#
_symmetry.space_group_name_H-M   'P 1'
#
loop_
_entity.id
_entity.type
_entity.pdbx_description
1 polymer ?
#
loop_
_entity_poly.entity_id
_entity_poly.type
_entity_poly.pdbx_seq_one_letter_code
_entity_poly.pdbx_strand_id
1 'polypeptide(L)'
;SNIQLNGHCVLQWNHQQTNTNEMYLLSFGGQGKNEQSLIFQIKYKKAKEKNLSAVNTWILLKHSNIGQLDHIMIGAREVVDGINNDLLFITCFPKSIEVLDLKTLKYITNLKNKIFANRRASIWNWISLFYTMNNE
;
A
#
# COMPACT_ATOMS: atom_id res chain seq x y z
N SER A 1 23.39 -3.21 5.68
CA SER A 1 23.03 -1.87 5.19
C SER A 1 23.14 -1.85 3.67
N ASN A 2 22.01 -2.06 2.98
CA ASN A 2 21.81 -1.86 1.53
C ASN A 2 20.30 -1.91 1.27
N ILE A 3 19.54 -1.02 1.93
CA ILE A 3 18.10 -0.91 1.69
C ILE A 3 17.94 -0.02 0.45
N GLN A 4 17.65 -0.64 -0.70
CA GLN A 4 17.25 0.10 -1.90
C GLN A 4 15.77 0.46 -1.75
N LEU A 5 15.47 1.74 -1.60
CA LEU A 5 14.08 2.27 -1.56
C LEU A 5 13.44 2.37 -2.95
N ASN A 6 13.90 1.57 -3.92
CA ASN A 6 13.46 1.66 -5.30
C ASN A 6 12.00 1.25 -5.41
N GLY A 7 11.11 2.24 -5.47
CA GLY A 7 9.68 2.00 -5.59
C GLY A 7 9.05 1.42 -4.31
N HIS A 8 9.60 1.80 -3.16
CA HIS A 8 8.96 1.59 -1.86
C HIS A 8 8.00 2.77 -1.58
N CYS A 9 6.78 2.47 -1.14
CA CYS A 9 5.73 3.44 -0.88
C CYS A 9 5.38 3.50 0.61
N VAL A 10 5.02 4.70 1.08
CA VAL A 10 4.47 4.91 2.43
C VAL A 10 3.15 5.66 2.29
N LEU A 11 2.08 5.10 2.84
CA LEU A 11 0.72 5.62 2.75
C LEU A 11 0.15 5.86 4.13
N GLN A 12 -0.69 6.89 4.25
CA GLN A 12 -1.49 7.12 5.45
C GLN A 12 -2.76 6.26 5.42
N TRP A 13 -3.04 5.55 6.51
CA TRP A 13 -4.26 4.77 6.68
C TRP A 13 -5.24 5.49 7.62
N ASN A 14 -6.30 6.05 7.05
CA ASN A 14 -7.24 6.96 7.73
C ASN A 14 -8.32 6.27 8.58
N HIS A 15 -8.47 4.94 8.49
CA HIS A 15 -9.58 4.19 9.08
C HIS A 15 -9.64 4.21 10.63
N GLN A 16 -8.62 4.75 11.32
CA GLN A 16 -8.51 4.69 12.79
C GLN A 16 -8.18 6.03 13.48
N GLN A 17 -8.31 7.16 12.79
CA GLN A 17 -7.99 8.46 13.40
C GLN A 17 -9.10 8.95 14.33
N THR A 18 -9.11 8.46 15.57
CA THR A 18 -9.89 9.06 16.67
C THR A 18 -9.14 10.21 17.35
N ASN A 19 -7.82 10.30 17.16
CA ASN A 19 -6.95 11.32 17.73
C ASN A 19 -6.14 12.04 16.63
N THR A 20 -6.25 13.36 16.55
CA THR A 20 -5.58 14.20 15.54
C THR A 20 -4.05 14.23 15.66
N ASN A 21 -3.52 13.80 16.80
CA ASN A 21 -2.09 13.72 17.07
C ASN A 21 -1.49 12.35 16.69
N GLU A 22 -2.33 11.39 16.27
CA GLU A 22 -1.92 10.05 15.90
C GLU A 22 -2.25 9.79 14.42
N MET A 23 -1.38 9.06 13.75
CA MET A 23 -1.55 8.66 12.36
C MET A 23 -1.02 7.24 12.18
N TYR A 24 -1.72 6.43 11.39
CA TYR A 24 -1.22 5.13 11.01
C TYR A 24 -0.59 5.24 9.63
N LEU A 25 0.66 4.80 9.49
CA LEU A 25 1.31 4.68 8.19
C LEU A 25 1.51 3.22 7.84
N LEU A 26 1.34 2.89 6.57
CA LEU A 26 1.64 1.60 5.97
C LEU A 26 2.83 1.76 5.03
N SER A 27 3.76 0.81 5.08
CA SER A 27 5.02 0.82 4.35
C SER A 27 5.20 -0.52 3.66
N PHE A 28 5.37 -0.50 2.34
CA PHE A 28 5.52 -1.69 1.50
C PHE A 28 6.01 -1.32 0.09
N GLY A 29 6.33 -2.31 -0.74
CA GLY A 29 6.88 -2.11 -2.08
C GLY A 29 8.41 -2.19 -2.11
N GLY A 30 8.96 -2.17 -3.33
CA GLY A 30 10.41 -2.30 -3.58
C GLY A 30 10.94 -3.73 -3.66
N GLN A 31 10.08 -4.75 -3.53
CA GLN A 31 10.45 -6.14 -3.66
C GLN A 31 10.54 -6.59 -5.12
N GLY A 32 11.61 -7.33 -5.44
CA GLY A 32 11.84 -7.96 -6.74
C GLY A 32 11.00 -9.21 -6.96
N LYS A 33 11.18 -9.84 -8.12
CA LYS A 33 10.54 -11.13 -8.43
C LYS A 33 11.00 -12.20 -7.44
N ASN A 34 10.08 -13.04 -6.97
CA ASN A 34 10.33 -14.10 -5.97
C ASN A 34 10.73 -13.59 -4.58
N GLU A 35 10.62 -12.29 -4.33
CA GLU A 35 10.81 -11.72 -3.00
C GLU A 35 9.46 -11.59 -2.29
N GLN A 36 9.45 -11.85 -0.99
CA GLN A 36 8.24 -11.72 -0.18
C GLN A 36 7.97 -10.25 0.12
N SER A 37 6.83 -9.73 -0.33
CA SER A 37 6.40 -8.37 0.07
C SER A 37 5.72 -8.43 1.43
N LEU A 38 6.06 -7.46 2.27
CA LEU A 38 5.57 -7.33 3.64
C LEU A 38 4.97 -5.94 3.84
N ILE A 39 3.94 -5.83 4.68
CA ILE A 39 3.48 -4.53 5.19
C ILE A 39 4.07 -4.29 6.56
N PHE A 40 4.70 -3.13 6.69
CA PHE A 40 5.00 -2.53 7.98
C PHE A 40 3.97 -1.47 8.32
N GLN A 41 3.51 -1.48 9.56
CA GLN A 41 2.63 -0.46 10.10
C GLN A 41 3.36 0.32 11.19
N ILE A 42 3.11 1.61 11.27
CA ILE A 42 3.54 2.43 12.40
C ILE A 42 2.38 3.27 12.89
N LYS A 43 2.25 3.35 14.22
CA LYS A 43 1.43 4.36 14.87
C LYS A 43 2.32 5.57 15.13
N TYR A 44 2.26 6.55 14.25
CA TYR A 44 3.01 7.78 14.34
C TYR A 44 2.31 8.77 15.28
N LYS A 45 3.02 9.25 16.31
CA LYS A 45 2.58 10.36 17.17
C LYS A 45 3.31 11.64 16.78
N LYS A 46 2.55 12.71 16.53
CA LYS A 46 3.10 14.06 16.31
C LYS A 46 3.71 14.57 17.61
N ALA A 47 4.94 15.08 17.53
CA ALA A 47 5.66 15.64 18.67
C ALA A 47 5.03 16.99 19.10
N LYS A 48 3.98 16.95 19.92
CA LYS A 48 3.43 18.12 20.61
C LYS A 48 3.64 18.08 22.13
N GLU A 49 4.03 16.93 22.67
CA GLU A 49 4.29 16.75 24.10
C GLU A 49 5.77 16.43 24.32
N LYS A 50 6.40 17.12 25.28
CA LYS A 50 7.82 16.96 25.68
C LYS A 50 8.18 15.56 26.24
N ASN A 51 7.28 14.60 26.12
CA ASN A 51 7.51 13.22 26.53
C ASN A 51 8.16 12.45 25.37
N LEU A 52 9.48 12.44 25.37
CA LEU A 52 10.38 11.65 24.50
C LEU A 52 10.14 10.13 24.56
N SER A 53 9.16 9.64 25.32
CA SER A 53 8.92 8.21 25.56
C SER A 53 8.14 7.50 24.45
N ALA A 54 7.49 8.21 23.53
CA ALA A 54 6.78 7.60 22.42
C ALA A 54 7.68 7.49 21.19
N VAL A 55 8.57 6.50 21.17
CA VAL A 55 9.33 6.14 19.97
C VAL A 55 8.35 5.59 18.94
N ASN A 56 8.27 6.24 17.76
CA ASN A 56 7.52 5.72 16.62
C ASN A 56 8.26 4.49 16.10
N THR A 57 7.74 3.29 16.33
CA THR A 57 8.37 2.02 15.91
C THR A 57 7.52 1.33 14.84
N TRP A 58 8.17 0.88 13.77
CA TRP A 58 7.54 0.06 12.73
C TRP A 58 7.30 -1.36 13.25
N ILE A 59 6.08 -1.84 13.06
CA ILE A 59 5.63 -3.18 13.43
C ILE A 59 5.32 -3.93 12.13
N LEU A 60 5.91 -5.11 11.98
CA LEU A 60 5.59 -6.01 10.89
C LEU A 60 4.17 -6.58 11.07
N LEU A 61 3.30 -6.41 10.07
CA LEU A 61 1.98 -7.03 10.06
C LEU A 61 2.13 -8.52 9.71
N LYS A 62 1.86 -9.42 10.66
CA LYS A 62 1.94 -10.87 10.43
C LYS A 62 0.92 -11.29 9.38
N HIS A 63 1.32 -12.22 8.49
CA HIS A 63 0.53 -12.71 7.34
C HIS A 63 0.28 -11.68 6.22
N SER A 64 1.01 -10.56 6.21
CA SER A 64 0.96 -9.57 5.13
C SER A 64 1.77 -9.96 3.88
N ASN A 65 1.83 -11.26 3.55
CA ASN A 65 2.53 -11.74 2.36
C ASN A 65 1.80 -11.20 1.13
N ILE A 66 2.38 -10.17 0.53
CA ILE A 66 1.76 -9.37 -0.51
C ILE A 66 2.50 -9.58 -1.83
N GLY A 67 1.76 -9.57 -2.92
CA GLY A 67 2.18 -10.10 -4.20
C GLY A 67 1.99 -11.60 -4.26
N GLN A 68 1.50 -12.08 -5.40
CA GLN A 68 1.89 -13.42 -5.84
C GLN A 68 3.42 -13.44 -5.97
N LEU A 69 4.07 -14.55 -5.62
CA LEU A 69 5.54 -14.72 -5.68
C LEU A 69 6.15 -14.28 -7.04
N ASP A 70 5.34 -14.31 -8.11
CA ASP A 70 5.76 -13.94 -9.46
C ASP A 70 5.67 -12.44 -9.80
N HIS A 71 5.08 -11.61 -8.93
CA HIS A 71 4.90 -10.17 -9.20
C HIS A 71 6.11 -9.34 -8.78
N ILE A 72 6.40 -8.30 -9.57
CA ILE A 72 7.47 -7.35 -9.28
C ILE A 72 6.81 -6.11 -8.66
N MET A 73 7.10 -5.88 -7.37
CA MET A 73 6.57 -4.76 -6.59
C MET A 73 7.48 -3.52 -6.64
N ILE A 74 8.60 -3.60 -7.38
CA ILE A 74 9.44 -2.44 -7.69
C ILE A 74 8.61 -1.44 -8.51
N GLY A 75 8.39 -0.25 -7.93
CA GLY A 75 7.64 0.83 -8.56
C GLY A 75 6.14 0.64 -8.53
N ALA A 76 5.65 -0.24 -7.64
CA ALA A 76 4.22 -0.33 -7.37
C ALA A 76 3.66 1.04 -6.95
N ARG A 77 2.40 1.29 -7.31
CA ARG A 77 1.67 2.49 -6.86
C ARG A 77 0.39 2.07 -6.20
N GLU A 78 0.06 2.78 -5.13
CA GLU A 78 -0.99 2.32 -4.26
C GLU A 78 -1.83 3.44 -3.70
N VAL A 79 -3.08 3.09 -3.42
CA VAL A 79 -4.09 3.99 -2.87
C VAL A 79 -4.92 3.20 -1.87
N VAL A 80 -5.21 3.83 -0.73
CA VAL A 80 -6.19 3.34 0.23
C VAL A 80 -7.53 3.99 -0.10
N ASP A 81 -8.55 3.17 -0.32
CA ASP A 81 -9.88 3.61 -0.72
C ASP A 81 -10.93 2.54 -0.31
N GLY A 82 -12.16 2.63 -0.84
CA GLY A 82 -13.31 1.84 -0.47
C GLY A 82 -14.22 2.60 0.49
N ILE A 83 -15.48 2.16 0.59
CA ILE A 83 -16.51 2.85 1.39
C ILE A 83 -16.09 3.11 2.85
N ASN A 84 -15.21 2.26 3.40
CA ASN A 84 -14.68 2.41 4.75
C ASN A 84 -13.16 2.69 4.77
N ASN A 85 -12.50 3.05 3.66
CA ASN A 85 -11.03 3.19 3.59
C ASN A 85 -10.28 1.96 4.10
N ASP A 86 -10.81 0.77 3.80
CA ASP A 86 -10.31 -0.53 4.24
C ASP A 86 -9.81 -1.39 3.08
N LEU A 87 -9.75 -0.85 1.86
CA LEU A 87 -9.18 -1.51 0.70
C LEU A 87 -7.90 -0.81 0.25
N LEU A 88 -6.87 -1.59 0.00
CA LEU A 88 -5.62 -1.13 -0.59
C LEU A 88 -5.57 -1.60 -2.04
N PHE A 89 -5.64 -0.64 -2.95
CA PHE A 89 -5.47 -0.87 -4.38
C PHE A 89 -4.00 -0.78 -4.70
N ILE A 90 -3.46 -1.84 -5.28
CA ILE A 90 -2.05 -1.96 -5.65
C ILE A 90 -1.98 -2.14 -7.15
N THR A 91 -1.13 -1.34 -7.76
CA THR A 91 -0.84 -1.41 -9.18
C THR A 91 0.62 -1.77 -9.38
N CYS A 92 0.89 -2.92 -9.99
CA CYS A 92 2.24 -3.44 -10.14
C CYS A 92 2.48 -4.10 -11.52
N PHE A 93 3.77 -4.24 -11.85
CA PHE A 93 4.21 -4.89 -13.08
C PHE A 93 4.01 -6.43 -12.96
N PRO A 94 3.53 -7.13 -14.01
CA PRO A 94 3.48 -6.71 -15.41
C PRO A 94 2.20 -6.09 -15.94
N LYS A 95 1.16 -5.85 -15.12
CA LYS A 95 -0.10 -5.07 -15.41
C LYS A 95 -1.27 -5.62 -14.57
N SER A 96 -1.07 -5.83 -13.28
CA SER A 96 -2.13 -6.28 -12.39
C SER A 96 -2.64 -5.12 -11.55
N ILE A 97 -3.96 -5.06 -11.38
CA ILE A 97 -4.56 -4.47 -10.17
C ILE A 97 -4.75 -5.60 -9.19
N GLU A 98 -4.16 -5.44 -8.01
CA GLU A 98 -4.49 -6.22 -6.84
C GLU A 98 -5.25 -5.36 -5.85
N VAL A 99 -6.20 -5.97 -5.14
CA VAL A 99 -6.91 -5.31 -4.05
C VAL A 99 -6.74 -6.16 -2.81
N LEU A 100 -6.24 -5.54 -1.75
CA LEU A 100 -6.03 -6.14 -0.45
C LEU A 100 -7.03 -5.54 0.54
N ASP A 101 -7.76 -6.38 1.25
CA ASP A 101 -8.56 -5.96 2.41
C ASP A 101 -7.61 -5.70 3.59
N LEU A 102 -7.55 -4.46 4.08
CA LEU A 102 -6.65 -4.02 5.15
C LEU A 102 -7.05 -4.53 6.54
N LYS A 103 -8.31 -4.94 6.75
CA LYS A 103 -8.78 -5.52 8.02
C LYS A 103 -8.34 -6.97 8.13
N THR A 104 -8.44 -7.72 7.04
CA THR A 104 -8.10 -9.16 7.01
C THR A 104 -6.68 -9.44 6.52
N LEU A 105 -6.04 -8.46 5.88
CA LEU A 105 -4.77 -8.59 5.16
C LEU A 105 -4.81 -9.69 4.10
N LYS A 106 -5.96 -9.84 3.42
CA LYS A 106 -6.17 -10.86 2.38
C LYS A 106 -6.52 -10.23 1.04
N TYR A 107 -6.05 -10.87 -0.03
CA TYR A 107 -6.39 -10.48 -1.39
C TYR A 107 -7.86 -10.75 -1.73
N ILE A 108 -8.46 -9.79 -2.42
CA ILE A 108 -9.74 -9.99 -3.08
C ILE A 108 -9.47 -10.72 -4.41
N THR A 109 -9.80 -12.01 -4.44
CA THR A 109 -9.46 -12.89 -5.57
C THR A 109 -10.46 -12.79 -6.74
N ASN A 110 -11.69 -12.37 -6.48
CA ASN A 110 -12.78 -12.37 -7.47
C ASN A 110 -12.99 -11.02 -8.19
N LEU A 111 -11.91 -10.26 -8.42
CA LEU A 111 -12.00 -9.02 -9.20
C LEU A 111 -12.21 -9.35 -10.69
N LYS A 112 -13.21 -8.71 -11.31
CA LYS A 112 -13.36 -8.66 -12.77
C LYS A 112 -12.34 -7.65 -13.32
N ASN A 113 -11.75 -7.92 -14.49
CA ASN A 113 -10.82 -7.02 -15.18
C ASN A 113 -9.48 -6.74 -14.46
N LYS A 114 -8.87 -7.76 -13.83
CA LYS A 114 -7.56 -7.64 -13.17
C LYS A 114 -6.40 -7.19 -14.08
N ILE A 115 -6.55 -7.39 -15.39
CA ILE A 115 -5.50 -7.15 -16.38
C ILE A 115 -6.00 -6.09 -17.36
N PHE A 116 -5.30 -4.97 -17.44
CA PHE A 116 -5.57 -3.98 -18.49
C PHE A 116 -5.06 -4.48 -19.84
N ALA A 117 -5.95 -4.55 -20.83
CA ALA A 117 -5.67 -5.08 -22.16
C ALA A 117 -4.66 -4.27 -23.00
N ASN A 118 -4.15 -3.12 -22.52
CA ASN A 118 -3.37 -2.22 -23.36
C ASN A 118 -1.86 -2.52 -23.35
N ARG A 119 -1.32 -2.84 -24.54
CA ARG A 119 0.12 -3.08 -24.76
C ARG A 119 1.00 -1.82 -24.58
N ARG A 120 0.41 -0.63 -24.46
CA ARG A 120 1.13 0.66 -24.27
C ARG A 120 0.58 1.53 -23.13
N ALA A 121 0.15 0.93 -22.01
CA ALA A 121 -0.19 1.72 -20.84
C ALA A 121 1.09 2.32 -20.20
N SER A 122 1.43 3.54 -20.60
CA SER A 122 2.44 4.35 -19.92
C SER A 122 1.96 4.68 -18.51
N ILE A 123 2.89 4.98 -17.60
CA ILE A 123 2.65 5.45 -16.22
C ILE A 123 1.52 6.50 -16.12
N TRP A 124 1.34 7.31 -17.16
CA TRP A 124 0.32 8.35 -17.25
C TRP A 124 -1.12 7.83 -17.24
N ASN A 125 -1.39 6.67 -17.85
CA ASN A 125 -2.74 6.08 -17.86
C ASN A 125 -3.18 5.61 -16.47
N TRP A 126 -2.23 5.29 -15.60
CA TRP A 126 -2.52 4.85 -14.23
C TRP A 126 -2.95 6.03 -13.36
N ILE A 127 -2.33 7.21 -13.53
CA ILE A 127 -2.70 8.44 -12.81
C ILE A 127 -4.14 8.84 -13.12
N SER A 128 -4.56 8.75 -14.39
CA SER A 128 -5.93 9.08 -14.79
C SER A 128 -6.97 8.15 -14.16
N LEU A 129 -6.66 6.85 -14.02
CA LEU A 129 -7.58 5.87 -13.43
C LEU A 129 -7.84 6.15 -11.94
N PHE A 130 -6.78 6.45 -11.18
CA PHE A 130 -6.91 6.82 -9.78
C PHE A 130 -7.60 8.17 -9.60
N TYR A 131 -7.37 9.13 -10.51
CA TYR A 131 -8.07 10.42 -10.47
C TYR A 131 -9.57 10.26 -10.73
N THR A 132 -9.99 9.31 -11.58
CA THR A 132 -11.42 9.00 -11.77
C THR A 132 -12.03 8.25 -10.59
N MET A 133 -11.29 7.34 -9.94
CA MET A 133 -11.81 6.62 -8.75
C MET A 133 -11.97 7.55 -7.53
N ASN A 134 -11.08 8.53 -7.36
CA ASN A 134 -11.11 9.44 -6.21
C ASN A 134 -12.08 10.62 -6.35
N ASN A 135 -12.75 10.82 -7.50
CA ASN A 135 -13.61 11.97 -7.79
C ASN A 135 -15.09 11.62 -8.03
N GLU A 136 -15.51 10.40 -7.70
CA GLU A 136 -16.94 9.98 -7.64
C GLU A 136 -17.42 9.94 -6.18
#